data_AF-A0A7G4A2E3-F1
#
_entry.id   AF-A0A7G4A2E3-F1
#
_cell.length_a   1.000
_cell.length_b   1.000
_cell.length_c   1.000
_cell.angle_alpha   90.00
_cell.angle_beta   90.00
_cell.angle_gamma   90.00
#
_symmetry.space_group_name_H-M   'P 1'
#
loop_
_entity.id
_entity.type
_entity.pdbx_description
1 polymer ?
#
loop_
_entity_poly.entity_id
_entity_poly.type
_entity_poly.pdbx_seq_one_letter_code
_entity_poly.pdbx_strand_id
1 'polypeptide(L)'
;MFTISDLERDIYLEGKGPLAHRIDFAWEIYSDETSNEQNQKHALKFLIYAFDLTETEDINEQLISLMDDRNKYKEKNPYYIPGKAPKSLSQLLEPAQRNLEDAEKQDAYMRKALSEARAKKEILSINKESQEADRELQIRYLSPEERAKHNIVIRDKRFLQNGEPVNTSGMISHGKRGYAAFTLNANGELYIFAHNEGIDHIAHSSMTAGSPVVAAGEIKIENGVLKAITTHSGHYRPSLFNLYRALEYFSHNKVDISQAVAVTFTNPSLKNVESKAVTMWMPSPVTRFETPADKVYKSIDKILDENIQSISKDITNYRSSILTSIYKIKDKVLGSTLTEDRAKVASGFVTKLTEFKQKLNTDLTSVELNDTIKSLNKLITDHEEHNKALAKGGRLESKFCSFKEHLLQVHSEYTGMAEQMKYKT
;
A
#
# COMPACT_ATOMS: atom_id res chain seq x y z
N MET A 1 -21.16 25.86 5.72
CA MET A 1 -22.18 25.10 6.45
C MET A 1 -23.15 24.54 5.42
N PHE A 2 -23.43 23.25 5.45
CA PHE A 2 -24.31 22.59 4.47
C PHE A 2 -25.79 22.88 4.79
N THR A 3 -26.64 22.81 3.77
CA THR A 3 -28.09 23.07 3.86
C THR A 3 -28.90 21.86 3.44
N ILE A 4 -30.20 21.82 3.79
CA ILE A 4 -31.11 20.77 3.30
C ILE A 4 -31.14 20.72 1.77
N SER A 5 -31.07 21.87 1.09
CA SER A 5 -30.98 21.90 -0.37
C SER A 5 -29.72 21.22 -0.90
N ASP A 6 -28.60 21.28 -0.18
CA ASP A 6 -27.39 20.54 -0.55
C ASP A 6 -27.64 19.04 -0.41
N LEU A 7 -28.26 18.59 0.70
CA LEU A 7 -28.62 17.19 0.93
C LEU A 7 -29.44 16.59 -0.21
N GLU A 8 -30.40 17.34 -0.72
CA GLU A 8 -31.33 16.89 -1.76
C GLU A 8 -30.69 16.78 -3.15
N ARG A 9 -29.69 17.62 -3.45
CA ARG A 9 -29.25 17.85 -4.85
C ARG A 9 -27.78 17.58 -5.07
N ASP A 10 -26.95 18.07 -4.15
CA ASP A 10 -25.54 18.26 -4.43
C ASP A 10 -24.61 17.55 -3.44
N ILE A 11 -25.14 16.92 -2.38
CA ILE A 11 -24.35 16.30 -1.33
C ILE A 11 -23.41 15.21 -1.87
N TYR A 12 -23.72 14.65 -3.04
CA TYR A 12 -22.88 13.67 -3.72
C TYR A 12 -21.67 14.30 -4.44
N LEU A 13 -21.75 15.58 -4.81
CA LEU A 13 -20.68 16.28 -5.52
C LEU A 13 -19.47 16.53 -4.60
N GLU A 14 -18.29 16.04 -4.97
CA GLU A 14 -17.09 16.21 -4.16
C GLU A 14 -16.70 17.69 -4.01
N GLY A 15 -17.06 18.52 -4.99
CA GLY A 15 -16.86 19.98 -4.92
C GLY A 15 -17.64 20.69 -3.81
N LYS A 16 -18.58 20.03 -3.13
CA LYS A 16 -19.28 20.61 -1.95
C LYS A 16 -18.44 20.56 -0.67
N GLY A 17 -17.30 19.86 -0.69
CA GLY A 17 -16.34 19.85 0.42
C GLY A 17 -15.96 18.43 0.85
N PRO A 18 -15.11 18.33 1.89
CA PRO A 18 -14.58 17.05 2.37
C PRO A 18 -15.70 16.04 2.64
N LEU A 19 -15.52 14.80 2.18
CA LEU A 19 -16.51 13.73 2.36
C LEU A 19 -16.87 13.53 3.84
N ALA A 20 -15.88 13.62 4.72
CA ALA A 20 -16.01 13.53 6.15
C ALA A 20 -17.02 14.54 6.73
N HIS A 21 -16.97 15.80 6.31
CA HIS A 21 -17.89 16.84 6.77
C HIS A 21 -19.30 16.64 6.19
N ARG A 22 -19.40 16.14 4.95
CA ARG A 22 -20.69 15.78 4.34
C ARG A 22 -21.36 14.61 5.08
N ILE A 23 -20.56 13.64 5.54
CA ILE A 23 -21.03 12.52 6.40
C ILE A 23 -21.57 13.06 7.72
N ASP A 24 -20.84 13.93 8.42
CA ASP A 24 -21.29 14.50 9.70
C ASP A 24 -22.63 15.21 9.56
N PHE A 25 -22.77 16.02 8.50
CA PHE A 25 -24.01 16.74 8.20
C PHE A 25 -25.18 15.80 7.90
N ALA A 26 -24.97 14.77 7.07
CA ALA A 26 -26.00 13.79 6.80
C ALA A 26 -26.37 12.98 8.06
N TRP A 27 -25.39 12.63 8.90
CA TRP A 27 -25.65 11.94 10.15
C TRP A 27 -26.50 12.77 11.13
N GLU A 28 -26.21 14.06 11.26
CA GLU A 28 -27.00 14.99 12.08
C GLU A 28 -28.48 14.98 11.65
N ILE A 29 -28.74 15.04 10.35
CA ILE A 29 -30.10 15.01 9.81
C ILE A 29 -30.77 13.65 9.96
N TYR A 30 -30.01 12.56 9.80
CA TYR A 30 -30.52 11.20 9.87
C TYR A 30 -30.88 10.79 11.30
N SER A 31 -30.05 11.17 12.27
CA SER A 31 -30.19 10.79 13.68
C SER A 31 -31.13 11.70 14.47
N ASP A 32 -31.51 12.86 13.92
CA ASP A 32 -32.49 13.76 14.53
C ASP A 32 -33.92 13.24 14.34
N GLU A 33 -34.55 12.82 15.45
CA GLU A 33 -35.94 12.35 15.50
C GLU A 33 -36.96 13.45 15.12
N THR A 34 -36.56 14.73 15.17
CA THR A 34 -37.42 15.86 14.81
C THR A 34 -37.32 16.24 13.33
N SER A 35 -36.38 15.64 12.59
CA SER A 35 -36.19 15.85 11.16
C SER A 35 -37.33 15.24 10.33
N ASN A 36 -37.66 15.87 9.20
CA ASN A 36 -38.68 15.34 8.30
C ASN A 36 -38.22 14.03 7.64
N GLU A 37 -39.13 13.07 7.50
CA GLU A 37 -38.90 11.73 6.92
C GLU A 37 -38.17 11.78 5.56
N GLN A 38 -38.50 12.74 4.69
CA GLN A 38 -37.85 12.87 3.38
C GLN A 38 -36.38 13.25 3.51
N ASN A 39 -36.03 14.13 4.45
CA ASN A 39 -34.66 14.55 4.71
C ASN A 39 -33.85 13.41 5.33
N GLN A 40 -34.43 12.69 6.30
CA GLN A 40 -33.82 11.49 6.86
C GLN A 40 -33.56 10.45 5.76
N LYS A 41 -34.49 10.26 4.82
CA LYS A 41 -34.31 9.34 3.69
C LYS A 41 -33.18 9.76 2.75
N HIS A 42 -33.04 11.06 2.44
CA HIS A 42 -31.92 11.55 1.65
C HIS A 42 -30.57 11.38 2.38
N ALA A 43 -30.55 11.70 3.67
CA ALA A 43 -29.38 11.49 4.52
C ALA A 43 -28.98 10.02 4.59
N LEU A 44 -29.92 9.12 4.83
CA LEU A 44 -29.68 7.67 4.83
C LEU A 44 -29.08 7.21 3.50
N LYS A 45 -29.67 7.61 2.36
CA LYS A 45 -29.14 7.28 1.04
C LYS A 45 -27.70 7.77 0.86
N PHE A 46 -27.40 8.98 1.32
CA PHE A 46 -26.04 9.51 1.24
C PHE A 46 -25.08 8.78 2.17
N LEU A 47 -25.49 8.39 3.38
CA LEU A 47 -24.64 7.64 4.31
C LEU A 47 -24.33 6.23 3.78
N ILE A 48 -25.35 5.53 3.26
CA ILE A 48 -25.17 4.24 2.56
C ILE A 48 -24.18 4.40 1.41
N TYR A 49 -24.33 5.48 0.64
CA TYR A 49 -23.39 5.83 -0.40
C TYR A 49 -21.98 6.04 0.18
N ALA A 50 -21.78 6.97 1.11
CA ALA A 50 -20.47 7.38 1.60
C ALA A 50 -19.68 6.23 2.24
N PHE A 51 -20.36 5.36 2.99
CA PHE A 51 -19.75 4.21 3.67
C PHE A 51 -19.66 2.94 2.81
N ASP A 52 -20.24 2.94 1.62
CA ASP A 52 -20.30 1.77 0.74
C ASP A 52 -20.98 0.55 1.37
N LEU A 53 -22.11 0.80 2.05
CA LEU A 53 -22.91 -0.25 2.68
C LEU A 53 -23.66 -1.03 1.59
N THR A 54 -23.37 -2.33 1.50
CA THR A 54 -23.97 -3.25 0.50
C THR A 54 -25.03 -4.16 1.11
N GLU A 55 -24.95 -4.42 2.42
CA GLU A 55 -25.93 -5.18 3.18
C GLU A 55 -26.95 -4.22 3.82
N THR A 56 -28.25 -4.54 3.68
CA THR A 56 -29.34 -3.68 4.16
C THR A 56 -29.94 -4.14 5.49
N GLU A 57 -29.54 -5.32 5.96
CA GLU A 57 -29.88 -5.81 7.30
C GLU A 57 -29.15 -4.95 8.34
N ASP A 58 -29.86 -4.57 9.41
CA ASP A 58 -29.32 -3.82 10.56
C ASP A 58 -28.56 -2.53 10.20
N ILE A 59 -28.99 -1.83 9.15
CA ILE A 59 -28.30 -0.64 8.62
C ILE A 59 -28.10 0.46 9.66
N ASN A 60 -29.04 0.58 10.61
CA ASN A 60 -28.93 1.51 11.73
C ASN A 60 -27.79 1.14 12.67
N GLU A 61 -27.64 -0.13 13.03
CA GLU A 61 -26.56 -0.60 13.90
C GLU A 61 -25.20 -0.40 13.22
N GLN A 62 -25.12 -0.69 11.92
CA GLN A 62 -23.92 -0.44 11.13
C GLN A 62 -23.55 1.05 11.13
N LEU A 63 -24.51 1.94 10.83
CA LEU A 63 -24.28 3.38 10.81
C LEU A 63 -23.92 3.95 12.18
N ILE A 64 -24.58 3.50 13.25
CA ILE A 64 -24.24 3.88 14.63
C ILE A 64 -22.80 3.46 14.94
N SER A 65 -22.42 2.21 14.63
CA SER A 65 -21.06 1.72 14.87
C SER A 65 -20.00 2.54 14.13
N LEU A 66 -20.23 2.84 12.85
CA LEU A 66 -19.34 3.66 12.04
C LEU A 66 -19.23 5.09 12.57
N MET A 67 -20.35 5.70 12.96
CA MET A 67 -20.35 7.07 13.46
C MET A 67 -19.76 7.17 14.87
N ASP A 68 -19.98 6.18 15.73
CA ASP A 68 -19.31 6.07 17.02
C ASP A 68 -17.79 5.97 16.85
N ASP A 69 -17.33 5.15 15.90
CA ASP A 69 -15.91 5.03 15.62
C ASP A 69 -15.30 6.33 15.08
N ARG A 70 -15.99 7.01 14.16
CA ARG A 70 -15.59 8.36 13.70
C ARG A 70 -15.54 9.36 14.86
N ASN A 71 -16.55 9.36 15.73
CA ASN A 71 -16.67 10.31 16.84
C ASN A 71 -15.52 10.20 17.86
N LYS A 72 -14.92 9.00 18.04
CA LYS A 72 -13.72 8.82 18.88
C LYS A 72 -12.51 9.64 18.41
N TYR A 73 -12.40 9.90 17.11
CA TYR A 73 -11.17 10.42 16.51
C TYR A 73 -11.35 11.75 15.77
N LYS A 74 -12.57 12.16 15.39
CA LYS A 74 -12.83 13.31 14.52
C LYS A 74 -12.30 14.65 15.05
N GLU A 75 -12.20 14.82 16.37
CA GLU A 75 -11.61 16.04 16.95
C GLU A 75 -10.13 16.20 16.62
N LYS A 76 -9.37 15.08 16.58
CA LYS A 76 -7.93 15.07 16.26
C LYS A 76 -7.68 14.91 14.76
N ASN A 77 -8.59 14.22 14.06
CA ASN A 77 -8.53 14.00 12.63
C ASN A 77 -9.93 14.18 12.00
N PRO A 78 -10.31 15.42 11.63
CA PRO A 78 -11.64 15.71 11.10
C PRO A 78 -11.95 14.96 9.80
N TYR A 79 -10.92 14.55 9.06
CA TYR A 79 -11.04 13.85 7.77
C TYR A 79 -11.07 12.32 7.89
N TYR A 80 -11.00 11.77 9.10
CA TYR A 80 -11.01 10.32 9.32
C TYR A 80 -12.37 9.68 9.00
N ILE A 81 -12.43 8.81 8.00
CA ILE A 81 -13.62 7.99 7.72
C ILE A 81 -13.29 6.52 8.01
N PRO A 82 -14.04 5.84 8.89
CA PRO A 82 -13.87 4.41 9.14
C PRO A 82 -13.86 3.58 7.86
N GLY A 83 -12.94 2.61 7.78
CA GLY A 83 -12.81 1.70 6.64
C GLY A 83 -12.19 2.28 5.36
N LYS A 84 -11.93 3.59 5.26
CA LYS A 84 -11.39 4.20 4.01
C LYS A 84 -9.87 4.25 3.91
N ALA A 85 -9.16 4.22 5.03
CA ALA A 85 -7.70 4.29 5.07
C ALA A 85 -7.04 3.02 4.48
N PRO A 86 -5.84 3.12 3.88
CA PRO A 86 -5.09 1.95 3.44
C PRO A 86 -4.85 0.96 4.60
N LYS A 87 -5.20 -0.31 4.39
CA LYS A 87 -5.19 -1.37 5.41
C LYS A 87 -3.83 -1.49 6.11
N SER A 88 -2.76 -1.47 5.34
CA SER A 88 -1.38 -1.54 5.82
C SER A 88 -1.06 -0.38 6.77
N LEU A 89 -1.40 0.85 6.40
CA LEU A 89 -1.16 2.01 7.27
C LEU A 89 -2.02 1.98 8.53
N SER A 90 -3.21 1.37 8.47
CA SER A 90 -4.14 1.34 9.60
C SER A 90 -3.61 0.58 10.82
N GLN A 91 -2.66 -0.33 10.62
CA GLN A 91 -1.98 -1.09 11.68
C GLN A 91 -0.79 -0.33 12.30
N LEU A 92 -0.32 0.73 11.64
CA LEU A 92 0.87 1.47 12.04
C LEU A 92 0.56 2.82 12.66
N LEU A 93 -0.51 3.47 12.20
CA LEU A 93 -0.97 4.76 12.68
C LEU A 93 -2.43 4.63 13.07
N GLU A 94 -2.75 4.97 14.32
CA GLU A 94 -4.13 5.12 14.78
C GLU A 94 -4.85 6.24 13.99
N PRO A 95 -6.18 6.24 13.89
CA PRO A 95 -6.92 7.27 13.16
C PRO A 95 -6.54 8.72 13.55
N ALA A 96 -6.39 9.01 14.84
CA ALA A 96 -5.95 10.32 15.33
C ALA A 96 -4.54 10.73 14.83
N GLN A 97 -3.73 9.75 14.43
CA GLN A 97 -2.35 9.95 13.99
C GLN A 97 -2.24 10.20 12.47
N ARG A 98 -3.35 10.15 11.73
CA ARG A 98 -3.36 10.24 10.26
C ARG A 98 -3.68 11.64 9.73
N ASN A 99 -3.93 12.62 10.61
CA ASN A 99 -3.99 14.02 10.22
C ASN A 99 -2.57 14.62 10.09
N LEU A 100 -1.94 14.38 8.95
CA LEU A 100 -0.48 14.56 8.81
C LEU A 100 -0.03 16.02 8.58
N GLU A 101 -0.95 16.94 8.34
CA GLU A 101 -0.67 18.36 8.06
C GLU A 101 -0.19 19.11 9.31
N ASP A 102 -0.80 18.81 10.45
CA ASP A 102 -0.51 19.45 11.74
C ASP A 102 0.38 18.60 12.66
N ALA A 103 0.35 17.27 12.48
CA ALA A 103 0.97 16.31 13.39
C ALA A 103 2.50 16.47 13.53
N GLU A 104 3.21 16.89 12.49
CA GLU A 104 4.66 17.07 12.56
C GLU A 104 5.09 18.27 13.42
N LYS A 105 4.23 19.29 13.51
CA LYS A 105 4.59 20.56 14.14
C LYS A 105 4.33 20.57 15.64
N GLN A 106 3.39 19.73 16.13
CA GLN A 106 2.79 19.95 17.45
C GLN A 106 2.98 18.82 18.47
N ASP A 107 3.26 17.58 18.04
CA ASP A 107 3.24 16.43 18.95
C ASP A 107 4.49 15.52 18.80
N ALA A 108 5.18 15.26 19.91
CA ALA A 108 6.42 14.46 19.94
C ALA A 108 6.17 12.96 19.73
N TYR A 109 5.07 12.43 20.26
CA TYR A 109 4.66 11.03 20.06
C TYR A 109 4.27 10.81 18.59
N MET A 110 3.53 11.78 18.03
CA MET A 110 3.19 11.83 16.61
C MET A 110 4.41 11.84 15.70
N ARG A 111 5.38 12.73 15.96
CA ARG A 111 6.65 12.76 15.21
C ARG A 111 7.38 11.42 15.23
N LYS A 112 7.36 10.71 16.37
CA LYS A 112 7.95 9.36 16.47
C LYS A 112 7.21 8.37 15.58
N ALA A 113 5.89 8.30 15.67
CA ALA A 113 5.08 7.39 14.85
C ALA A 113 5.27 7.65 13.34
N LEU A 114 5.30 8.91 12.91
CA LEU A 114 5.55 9.29 11.51
C LEU A 114 6.99 9.00 11.07
N SER A 115 7.97 9.22 11.94
CA SER A 115 9.36 8.83 11.69
C SER A 115 9.48 7.32 11.48
N GLU A 116 8.81 6.53 12.30
CA GLU A 116 8.75 5.08 12.15
C GLU A 116 8.07 4.71 10.82
N ALA A 117 6.90 5.26 10.50
CA ALA A 117 6.19 4.98 9.25
C ALA A 117 7.06 5.32 8.00
N ARG A 118 7.86 6.39 8.05
CA ARG A 118 8.83 6.75 7.00
C ARG A 118 10.00 5.81 6.91
N ALA A 119 10.59 5.42 8.06
CA ALA A 119 11.65 4.43 8.10
C ALA A 119 11.18 3.09 7.48
N LYS A 120 9.89 2.82 7.63
CA LYS A 120 9.16 1.68 7.07
C LYS A 120 8.70 1.92 5.62
N LYS A 121 8.92 3.11 5.05
CA LYS A 121 8.56 3.52 3.67
C LYS A 121 7.07 3.43 3.34
N GLU A 122 6.23 3.43 4.37
CA GLU A 122 4.76 3.38 4.26
C GLU A 122 4.17 4.74 3.95
N ILE A 123 4.90 5.79 4.31
CA ILE A 123 4.60 7.16 3.90
C ILE A 123 5.85 7.82 3.32
N LEU A 124 5.62 8.71 2.37
CA LEU A 124 6.58 9.53 1.67
C LEU A 124 6.41 10.98 2.08
N SER A 125 7.52 11.66 2.34
CA SER A 125 7.53 13.09 2.57
C SER A 125 8.33 13.79 1.50
N ILE A 126 7.96 15.05 1.25
CA ILE A 126 8.73 15.92 0.40
C ILE A 126 10.09 16.18 1.07
N ASN A 127 11.18 16.00 0.31
CA ASN A 127 12.53 16.31 0.81
C ASN A 127 12.74 17.83 0.89
N LYS A 128 13.73 18.28 1.68
CA LYS A 128 13.99 19.71 1.91
C LYS A 128 14.25 20.51 0.63
N GLU A 129 14.99 19.93 -0.31
CA GLU A 129 15.31 20.56 -1.60
C GLU A 129 14.04 20.82 -2.41
N SER A 130 13.13 19.84 -2.44
CA SER A 130 11.85 19.93 -3.13
C SER A 130 10.88 20.88 -2.44
N GLN A 131 10.93 20.99 -1.10
CA GLN A 131 10.18 22.02 -0.37
C GLN A 131 10.67 23.43 -0.70
N GLU A 132 11.97 23.62 -0.95
CA GLU A 132 12.50 24.91 -1.41
C GLU A 132 12.05 25.19 -2.85
N ALA A 133 12.12 24.20 -3.74
CA ALA A 133 11.62 24.34 -5.11
C ALA A 133 10.12 24.72 -5.14
N ASP A 134 9.29 24.09 -4.29
CA ASP A 134 7.88 24.46 -4.14
C ASP A 134 7.71 25.92 -3.69
N ARG A 135 8.57 26.42 -2.78
CA ARG A 135 8.57 27.83 -2.34
C ARG A 135 8.97 28.78 -3.47
N GLU A 136 10.01 28.44 -4.21
CA GLU A 136 10.50 29.23 -5.35
C GLU A 136 9.44 29.33 -6.47
N LEU A 137 8.75 28.22 -6.76
CA LEU A 137 7.65 28.16 -7.73
C LEU A 137 6.31 28.69 -7.19
N GLN A 138 6.29 29.14 -5.93
CA GLN A 138 5.10 29.63 -5.24
C GLN A 138 3.93 28.66 -5.30
N ILE A 139 4.21 27.36 -5.15
CA ILE A 139 3.19 26.31 -5.18
C ILE A 139 2.15 26.58 -4.09
N ARG A 140 0.89 26.59 -4.49
CA ARG A 140 -0.24 26.89 -3.61
C ARG A 140 -0.70 25.62 -2.92
N TYR A 141 -0.69 25.64 -1.60
CA TYR A 141 -1.35 24.59 -0.80
C TYR A 141 -2.85 24.85 -0.78
N LEU A 142 -3.63 23.88 -1.26
CA LEU A 142 -5.07 24.00 -1.37
C LEU A 142 -5.73 23.77 -0.02
N SER A 143 -6.80 24.52 0.26
CA SER A 143 -7.64 24.23 1.42
C SER A 143 -8.32 22.86 1.28
N PRO A 144 -8.76 22.23 2.38
CA PRO A 144 -9.55 21.00 2.33
C PRO A 144 -10.75 21.07 1.35
N GLU A 145 -11.44 22.21 1.30
CA GLU A 145 -12.57 22.46 0.41
C GLU A 145 -12.15 22.55 -1.06
N GLU A 146 -11.00 23.16 -1.34
CA GLU A 146 -10.44 23.21 -2.69
C GLU A 146 -9.96 21.83 -3.14
N ARG A 147 -9.31 21.06 -2.26
CA ARG A 147 -8.86 19.68 -2.52
C ARG A 147 -10.03 18.76 -2.81
N ALA A 148 -11.16 18.94 -2.14
CA ALA A 148 -12.35 18.11 -2.33
C ALA A 148 -12.80 18.07 -3.80
N LYS A 149 -12.63 19.16 -4.57
CA LYS A 149 -12.94 19.21 -6.01
C LYS A 149 -12.11 18.24 -6.86
N HIS A 150 -10.95 17.80 -6.36
CA HIS A 150 -10.05 16.86 -7.02
C HIS A 150 -10.17 15.44 -6.47
N ASN A 151 -11.02 15.23 -5.46
CA ASN A 151 -11.18 13.93 -4.81
C ASN A 151 -11.86 12.94 -5.75
N ILE A 152 -11.37 11.71 -5.71
CA ILE A 152 -11.86 10.59 -6.50
C ILE A 152 -12.33 9.51 -5.54
N VAL A 153 -13.56 9.05 -5.75
CA VAL A 153 -14.15 7.95 -5.00
C VAL A 153 -13.96 6.66 -5.79
N ILE A 154 -13.52 5.60 -5.13
CA ILE A 154 -13.54 4.26 -5.70
C ILE A 154 -14.84 3.58 -5.28
N ARG A 155 -15.67 3.22 -6.24
CA ARG A 155 -16.93 2.48 -6.03
C ARG A 155 -17.22 1.60 -7.23
N ASP A 156 -17.89 0.47 -7.00
CA ASP A 156 -18.27 -0.46 -8.07
C ASP A 156 -17.08 -0.82 -8.96
N LYS A 157 -15.90 -0.97 -8.32
CA LYS A 157 -14.62 -1.31 -8.97
C LYS A 157 -14.09 -0.23 -9.93
N ARG A 158 -14.63 1.00 -9.87
CA ARG A 158 -14.30 2.11 -10.77
C ARG A 158 -13.88 3.36 -10.00
N PHE A 159 -13.07 4.19 -10.65
CA PHE A 159 -12.76 5.54 -10.20
C PHE A 159 -13.85 6.50 -10.67
N LEU A 160 -14.51 7.16 -9.72
CA LEU A 160 -15.62 8.08 -9.96
C LEU A 160 -15.29 9.47 -9.43
N GLN A 161 -15.78 10.48 -10.13
CA GLN A 161 -15.81 11.87 -9.68
C GLN A 161 -17.19 12.44 -9.99
N ASN A 162 -17.85 12.99 -8.98
CA ASN A 162 -19.21 13.49 -9.02
C ASN A 162 -20.21 12.43 -9.55
N GLY A 163 -19.99 11.16 -9.18
CA GLY A 163 -20.78 10.01 -9.65
C GLY A 163 -20.43 9.52 -11.06
N GLU A 164 -19.59 10.23 -11.81
CA GLU A 164 -19.24 9.90 -13.20
C GLU A 164 -17.89 9.18 -13.30
N PRO A 165 -17.73 8.20 -14.23
CA PRO A 165 -16.45 7.54 -14.44
C PRO A 165 -15.34 8.51 -14.87
N VAL A 166 -14.23 8.50 -14.15
CA VAL A 166 -13.08 9.36 -14.43
C VAL A 166 -12.47 9.03 -15.80
N ASN A 167 -12.10 10.05 -16.55
CA ASN A 167 -11.35 9.91 -17.79
C ASN A 167 -10.21 10.95 -17.85
N THR A 168 -8.97 10.47 -17.91
CA THR A 168 -7.78 11.32 -17.94
C THR A 168 -7.33 11.65 -19.36
N SER A 169 -8.02 11.20 -20.41
CA SER A 169 -7.61 11.38 -21.83
C SER A 169 -7.41 12.85 -22.23
N GLY A 170 -8.16 13.77 -21.59
CA GLY A 170 -8.05 15.21 -21.80
C GLY A 170 -7.04 15.92 -20.89
N MET A 171 -6.46 15.21 -19.91
CA MET A 171 -5.52 15.78 -18.94
C MET A 171 -4.08 15.67 -19.43
N ILE A 172 -3.23 16.54 -18.88
CA ILE A 172 -1.79 16.55 -19.10
C ILE A 172 -1.09 16.53 -17.74
N SER A 173 -0.03 15.75 -17.63
CA SER A 173 0.84 15.72 -16.44
C SER A 173 2.30 15.56 -16.84
N HIS A 174 3.15 16.52 -16.46
CA HIS A 174 4.57 16.60 -16.85
C HIS A 174 4.76 16.34 -18.36
N GLY A 175 4.03 17.09 -19.18
CA GLY A 175 4.05 16.97 -20.65
C GLY A 175 3.38 15.71 -21.24
N LYS A 176 2.84 14.79 -20.42
CA LYS A 176 2.18 13.57 -20.92
C LYS A 176 0.69 13.75 -21.08
N ARG A 177 0.22 13.67 -22.32
CA ARG A 177 -1.22 13.64 -22.62
C ARG A 177 -1.84 12.33 -22.16
N GLY A 178 -3.03 12.41 -21.59
CA GLY A 178 -3.78 11.26 -21.10
C GLY A 178 -3.42 10.84 -19.68
N TYR A 179 -2.43 11.48 -19.06
CA TYR A 179 -2.03 11.24 -17.68
C TYR A 179 -2.46 12.40 -16.80
N ALA A 180 -2.79 12.08 -15.55
CA ALA A 180 -3.06 13.02 -14.48
C ALA A 180 -2.13 12.75 -13.31
N ALA A 181 -1.76 13.77 -12.55
CA ALA A 181 -1.09 13.59 -11.27
C ALA A 181 -2.07 12.98 -10.26
N PHE A 182 -1.55 12.15 -9.35
CA PHE A 182 -2.32 11.67 -8.21
C PHE A 182 -1.56 11.72 -6.89
N THR A 183 -2.30 11.86 -5.80
CA THR A 183 -1.82 11.62 -4.44
C THR A 183 -2.82 10.75 -3.68
N LEU A 184 -2.31 9.84 -2.85
CA LEU A 184 -3.09 9.00 -1.94
C LEU A 184 -2.57 9.24 -0.52
N ASN A 185 -3.39 9.82 0.36
CA ASN A 185 -2.98 10.14 1.72
C ASN A 185 -3.29 9.02 2.73
N ALA A 186 -2.93 9.25 3.99
CA ALA A 186 -3.11 8.30 5.09
C ALA A 186 -4.57 8.03 5.47
N ASN A 187 -5.49 8.93 5.13
CA ASN A 187 -6.94 8.74 5.33
C ASN A 187 -7.59 7.97 4.18
N GLY A 188 -6.83 7.66 3.11
CA GLY A 188 -7.37 7.03 1.89
C GLY A 188 -8.00 8.02 0.93
N GLU A 189 -7.76 9.33 1.09
CA GLU A 189 -8.24 10.31 0.13
C GLU A 189 -7.32 10.27 -1.10
N LEU A 190 -7.90 9.90 -2.24
CA LEU A 190 -7.27 9.89 -3.55
C LEU A 190 -7.63 11.18 -4.28
N TYR A 191 -6.62 11.95 -4.68
CA TYR A 191 -6.80 13.14 -5.50
C TYR A 191 -6.23 12.92 -6.89
N ILE A 192 -6.95 13.34 -7.94
CA ILE A 192 -6.48 13.31 -9.34
C ILE A 192 -6.66 14.69 -9.97
N PHE A 193 -5.62 15.18 -10.65
CA PHE A 193 -5.60 16.52 -11.23
C PHE A 193 -4.61 16.63 -12.39
N ALA A 194 -4.81 17.62 -13.26
CA ALA A 194 -3.81 17.96 -14.29
C ALA A 194 -2.60 18.62 -13.64
N HIS A 195 -1.39 18.30 -14.11
CA HIS A 195 -0.15 18.85 -13.56
C HIS A 195 0.62 19.59 -14.65
N ASN A 196 0.45 20.90 -14.69
CA ASN A 196 1.00 21.80 -15.70
C ASN A 196 2.39 22.32 -15.32
N GLU A 197 3.23 21.45 -14.75
CA GLU A 197 4.62 21.76 -14.36
C GLU A 197 4.74 22.97 -13.40
N GLY A 198 3.73 23.16 -12.53
CA GLY A 198 3.70 24.27 -11.58
C GLY A 198 3.35 25.64 -12.19
N ILE A 199 3.06 25.73 -13.50
CA ILE A 199 2.69 26.99 -14.18
C ILE A 199 1.39 27.58 -13.60
N ASP A 200 0.47 26.73 -13.16
CA ASP A 200 -0.76 27.10 -12.47
C ASP A 200 -0.62 27.13 -10.95
N HIS A 201 0.62 27.05 -10.44
CA HIS A 201 0.97 26.94 -9.02
C HIS A 201 0.39 25.72 -8.32
N ILE A 202 0.02 24.68 -9.09
CA ILE A 202 -0.48 23.41 -8.55
C ILE A 202 0.55 22.30 -8.77
N ALA A 203 0.85 21.55 -7.71
CA ALA A 203 1.68 20.36 -7.73
C ALA A 203 1.09 19.26 -6.83
N HIS A 204 1.75 18.10 -6.72
CA HIS A 204 1.35 17.03 -5.79
C HIS A 204 1.21 17.53 -4.35
N SER A 205 2.11 18.42 -3.91
CA SER A 205 2.09 19.01 -2.58
C SER A 205 0.86 19.90 -2.33
N SER A 206 0.26 20.47 -3.39
CA SER A 206 -0.98 21.24 -3.30
C SER A 206 -2.15 20.42 -2.76
N MET A 207 -2.22 19.12 -3.14
CA MET A 207 -3.32 18.22 -2.74
C MET A 207 -3.17 17.67 -1.32
N THR A 208 -2.09 18.01 -0.63
CA THR A 208 -1.76 17.48 0.70
C THR A 208 -1.31 18.58 1.65
N ALA A 209 -1.24 19.83 1.18
CA ALA A 209 -0.57 20.94 1.84
C ALA A 209 0.85 20.58 2.33
N GLY A 210 1.58 19.81 1.50
CA GLY A 210 2.92 19.32 1.80
C GLY A 210 2.99 18.13 2.77
N SER A 211 1.85 17.63 3.25
CA SER A 211 1.79 16.49 4.17
C SER A 211 2.32 15.21 3.53
N PRO A 212 2.83 14.26 4.33
CA PRO A 212 3.20 12.94 3.84
C PRO A 212 2.04 12.20 3.18
N VAL A 213 2.37 11.34 2.22
CA VAL A 213 1.41 10.52 1.45
C VAL A 213 1.82 9.06 1.47
N VAL A 214 0.87 8.15 1.27
CA VAL A 214 1.18 6.73 1.07
C VAL A 214 1.81 6.52 -0.30
N ALA A 215 1.24 7.18 -1.31
CA ALA A 215 1.73 7.17 -2.66
C ALA A 215 1.42 8.49 -3.38
N ALA A 216 2.26 8.82 -4.35
CA ALA A 216 2.04 9.89 -5.32
C ALA A 216 2.61 9.43 -6.66
N GLY A 217 2.25 10.11 -7.74
CA GLY A 217 2.73 9.77 -9.07
C GLY A 217 1.80 10.30 -10.15
N GLU A 218 1.71 9.55 -11.25
CA GLU A 218 0.72 9.80 -12.29
C GLU A 218 -0.11 8.58 -12.56
N ILE A 219 -1.31 8.83 -13.06
CA ILE A 219 -2.30 7.81 -13.30
C ILE A 219 -2.98 8.08 -14.65
N LYS A 220 -3.29 7.00 -15.36
CA LYS A 220 -4.11 7.02 -16.56
C LYS A 220 -5.36 6.19 -16.31
N ILE A 221 -6.52 6.82 -16.48
CA ILE A 221 -7.83 6.21 -16.27
C ILE A 221 -8.67 6.46 -17.51
N GLU A 222 -9.33 5.42 -18.00
CA GLU A 222 -10.28 5.51 -19.11
C GLU A 222 -11.61 4.91 -18.66
N ASN A 223 -12.66 5.73 -18.66
CA ASN A 223 -14.01 5.33 -18.26
C ASN A 223 -14.07 4.66 -16.87
N GLY A 224 -13.36 5.24 -15.91
CA GLY A 224 -13.24 4.74 -14.53
C GLY A 224 -12.37 3.49 -14.37
N VAL A 225 -11.66 3.04 -15.40
CA VAL A 225 -10.78 1.87 -15.36
C VAL A 225 -9.31 2.28 -15.38
N LEU A 226 -8.50 1.73 -14.47
CA LEU A 226 -7.06 1.96 -14.43
C LEU A 226 -6.38 1.40 -15.69
N LYS A 227 -5.53 2.21 -16.34
CA LYS A 227 -4.74 1.81 -17.52
C LYS A 227 -3.25 1.92 -17.31
N ALA A 228 -2.80 2.92 -16.56
CA ALA A 228 -1.40 3.03 -16.17
C ALA A 228 -1.25 3.76 -14.84
N ILE A 229 -0.16 3.47 -14.14
CA ILE A 229 0.26 4.19 -12.94
C ILE A 229 1.78 4.34 -12.95
N THR A 230 2.30 5.48 -12.52
CA THR A 230 3.73 5.79 -12.60
C THR A 230 4.28 6.27 -11.25
N THR A 231 5.60 6.20 -11.09
CA THR A 231 6.32 6.81 -9.95
C THR A 231 6.70 8.27 -10.19
N HIS A 232 6.18 8.93 -11.21
CA HIS A 232 6.59 10.29 -11.57
C HIS A 232 5.73 11.31 -10.82
N SER A 233 6.23 11.80 -9.69
CA SER A 233 5.50 12.74 -8.83
C SER A 233 6.24 14.06 -8.55
N GLY A 234 7.34 14.32 -9.26
CA GLY A 234 8.30 15.36 -8.91
C GLY A 234 8.87 15.20 -7.50
N HIS A 235 8.30 15.93 -6.55
CA HIS A 235 8.84 16.20 -5.21
C HIS A 235 8.74 15.03 -4.19
N TYR A 236 7.73 14.17 -4.32
CA TYR A 236 7.56 13.00 -3.43
C TYR A 236 8.48 11.82 -3.77
N ARG A 237 9.01 11.73 -5.00
CA ARG A 237 9.95 10.69 -5.47
C ARG A 237 9.59 9.26 -4.98
N PRO A 238 8.39 8.76 -5.29
CA PRO A 238 7.89 7.48 -4.82
C PRO A 238 8.78 6.33 -5.28
N SER A 239 8.99 5.37 -4.38
CA SER A 239 9.68 4.12 -4.71
C SER A 239 8.72 3.13 -5.37
N LEU A 240 9.23 2.01 -5.90
CA LEU A 240 8.38 0.94 -6.40
C LEU A 240 7.49 0.36 -5.29
N PHE A 241 7.95 0.42 -4.03
CA PHE A 241 7.15 0.01 -2.89
C PHE A 241 5.90 0.90 -2.68
N ASN A 242 6.02 2.20 -2.87
CA ASN A 242 4.87 3.11 -2.77
C ASN A 242 3.90 2.90 -3.94
N LEU A 243 4.42 2.57 -5.12
CA LEU A 243 3.58 2.15 -6.24
C LEU A 243 2.82 0.85 -5.94
N TYR A 244 3.50 -0.14 -5.37
CA TYR A 244 2.87 -1.37 -4.86
C TYR A 244 1.74 -1.04 -3.87
N ARG A 245 1.95 -0.11 -2.93
CA ARG A 245 0.92 0.32 -1.98
C ARG A 245 -0.30 0.95 -2.63
N ALA A 246 -0.12 1.77 -3.66
CA ALA A 246 -1.24 2.30 -4.42
C ALA A 246 -2.03 1.17 -5.11
N LEU A 247 -1.34 0.21 -5.73
CA LEU A 247 -1.96 -0.94 -6.39
C LEU A 247 -2.68 -1.87 -5.41
N GLU A 248 -2.09 -2.13 -4.25
CA GLU A 248 -2.71 -2.85 -3.14
C GLU A 248 -4.00 -2.16 -2.70
N TYR A 249 -3.95 -0.84 -2.44
CA TYR A 249 -5.12 -0.05 -2.07
C TYR A 249 -6.23 -0.14 -3.12
N PHE A 250 -5.91 -0.04 -4.41
CA PHE A 250 -6.88 -0.16 -5.49
C PHE A 250 -7.48 -1.57 -5.58
N SER A 251 -6.64 -2.60 -5.49
CA SER A 251 -7.05 -4.01 -5.49
C SER A 251 -7.98 -4.34 -4.30
N HIS A 252 -7.67 -3.85 -3.10
CA HIS A 252 -8.53 -4.00 -1.92
C HIS A 252 -9.89 -3.34 -2.10
N ASN A 253 -9.93 -2.17 -2.73
CA ASN A 253 -11.14 -1.48 -3.17
C ASN A 253 -11.73 -2.06 -4.47
N LYS A 254 -11.37 -3.30 -4.81
CA LYS A 254 -11.92 -4.14 -5.89
C LYS A 254 -11.69 -3.62 -7.31
N VAL A 255 -10.81 -2.64 -7.51
CA VAL A 255 -10.40 -2.20 -8.85
C VAL A 255 -9.61 -3.31 -9.53
N ASP A 256 -9.93 -3.60 -10.79
CA ASP A 256 -9.14 -4.51 -11.60
C ASP A 256 -7.84 -3.84 -12.07
N ILE A 257 -6.71 -4.26 -11.50
CA ILE A 257 -5.36 -3.79 -11.87
C ILE A 257 -4.70 -4.64 -12.96
N SER A 258 -5.32 -5.72 -13.43
CA SER A 258 -4.73 -6.65 -14.41
C SER A 258 -4.60 -6.07 -15.82
N GLN A 259 -5.40 -5.07 -16.13
CA GLN A 259 -5.39 -4.36 -17.41
C GLN A 259 -4.48 -3.12 -17.41
N ALA A 260 -3.77 -2.88 -16.31
CA ALA A 260 -2.93 -1.71 -16.14
C ALA A 260 -1.43 -2.04 -16.24
N VAL A 261 -0.63 -1.04 -16.61
CA VAL A 261 0.83 -1.09 -16.54
C VAL A 261 1.37 -0.14 -15.46
N ALA A 262 2.34 -0.61 -14.70
CA ALA A 262 3.19 0.18 -13.84
C ALA A 262 4.38 0.71 -14.66
N VAL A 263 4.59 2.02 -14.68
CA VAL A 263 5.69 2.67 -15.42
C VAL A 263 6.71 3.27 -14.47
N THR A 264 7.97 2.88 -14.64
CA THR A 264 9.07 3.28 -13.76
C THR A 264 10.24 3.91 -14.53
N PHE A 265 11.06 4.71 -13.84
CA PHE A 265 12.24 5.37 -14.42
C PHE A 265 13.38 4.38 -14.66
N THR A 266 13.55 3.43 -13.76
CA THR A 266 14.55 2.38 -13.78
C THR A 266 13.87 1.03 -13.96
N ASN A 267 14.58 0.06 -14.55
CA ASN A 267 14.06 -1.29 -14.65
C ASN A 267 13.93 -1.86 -13.22
N PRO A 268 12.73 -2.21 -12.76
CA PRO A 268 12.54 -2.69 -11.40
C PRO A 268 13.20 -4.06 -11.17
N SER A 269 13.60 -4.76 -12.25
CA SER A 269 14.36 -6.01 -12.21
C SER A 269 13.72 -7.07 -11.32
N LEU A 270 12.39 -7.12 -11.33
CA LEU A 270 11.59 -8.05 -10.54
C LEU A 270 11.82 -9.49 -11.04
N LYS A 271 12.15 -10.40 -10.12
CA LYS A 271 12.42 -11.79 -10.44
C LYS A 271 11.22 -12.43 -11.14
N ASN A 272 11.47 -13.06 -12.30
CA ASN A 272 10.45 -13.71 -13.13
C ASN A 272 9.32 -12.78 -13.60
N VAL A 273 9.54 -11.47 -13.62
CA VAL A 273 8.60 -10.49 -14.15
C VAL A 273 9.34 -9.65 -15.18
N GLU A 274 8.89 -9.76 -16.43
CA GLU A 274 9.49 -9.00 -17.53
C GLU A 274 9.01 -7.54 -17.48
N SER A 275 9.98 -6.63 -17.56
CA SER A 275 9.74 -5.19 -17.75
C SER A 275 10.19 -4.79 -19.14
N LYS A 276 9.27 -4.17 -19.90
CA LYS A 276 9.53 -3.71 -21.26
C LYS A 276 10.06 -2.29 -21.24
N ALA A 277 11.22 -2.06 -21.83
CA ALA A 277 11.70 -0.69 -22.09
C ALA A 277 10.79 -0.03 -23.15
N VAL A 278 10.26 1.13 -22.82
CA VAL A 278 9.39 1.92 -23.70
C VAL A 278 9.90 3.35 -23.80
N THR A 279 9.76 3.94 -24.99
CA THR A 279 10.02 5.36 -25.19
C THR A 279 8.76 6.13 -24.87
N MET A 280 8.81 6.94 -23.83
CA MET A 280 7.73 7.85 -23.45
C MET A 280 8.09 9.26 -23.88
N TRP A 281 7.13 9.98 -24.43
CA TRP A 281 7.36 11.33 -24.97
C TRP A 281 6.97 12.39 -23.92
N MET A 282 7.94 13.18 -23.46
CA MET A 282 7.78 14.21 -22.43
C MET A 282 8.82 15.33 -22.58
N PRO A 283 8.42 16.54 -23.00
CA PRO A 283 8.96 17.31 -24.16
C PRO A 283 10.08 16.74 -25.06
N SER A 284 10.79 15.69 -24.66
CA SER A 284 11.81 14.92 -25.34
C SER A 284 11.60 13.42 -25.07
N PRO A 285 12.12 12.51 -25.91
CA PRO A 285 11.97 11.07 -25.71
C PRO A 285 12.80 10.60 -24.53
N VAL A 286 12.18 9.89 -23.60
CA VAL A 286 12.87 9.27 -22.46
C VAL A 286 12.50 7.79 -22.35
N THR A 287 13.49 6.97 -22.02
CA THR A 287 13.24 5.55 -21.75
C THR A 287 12.61 5.39 -20.38
N ARG A 288 11.53 4.62 -20.33
CA ARG A 288 10.85 4.15 -19.12
C ARG A 288 10.66 2.64 -19.21
N PHE A 289 10.25 2.03 -18.11
CA PHE A 289 10.03 0.58 -18.03
C PHE A 289 8.59 0.31 -17.67
N GLU A 290 7.87 -0.35 -18.57
CA GLU A 290 6.51 -0.84 -18.36
C GLU A 290 6.56 -2.25 -17.77
N THR A 291 5.84 -2.45 -16.68
CA THR A 291 5.65 -3.75 -16.04
C THR A 291 4.15 -3.94 -15.81
N PRO A 292 3.54 -5.12 -16.08
CA PRO A 292 2.13 -5.33 -15.77
C PRO A 292 1.84 -5.05 -14.29
N ALA A 293 0.83 -4.23 -13.99
CA ALA A 293 0.59 -3.75 -12.63
C ALA A 293 0.21 -4.89 -11.66
N ASP A 294 -0.57 -5.87 -12.12
CA ASP A 294 -0.88 -7.05 -11.30
C ASP A 294 0.37 -7.90 -10.99
N LYS A 295 1.39 -7.89 -11.86
CA LYS A 295 2.66 -8.58 -11.60
C LYS A 295 3.51 -7.81 -10.61
N VAL A 296 3.52 -6.48 -10.65
CA VAL A 296 4.15 -5.67 -9.60
C VAL A 296 3.49 -5.98 -8.25
N TYR A 297 2.15 -5.95 -8.19
CA TYR A 297 1.40 -6.30 -6.98
C TYR A 297 1.69 -7.72 -6.49
N LYS A 298 1.54 -8.73 -7.35
CA LYS A 298 1.75 -10.15 -6.98
C LYS A 298 3.21 -10.51 -6.72
N SER A 299 4.17 -9.74 -7.23
CA SER A 299 5.59 -10.08 -7.09
C SER A 299 6.02 -10.15 -5.63
N ILE A 300 5.49 -9.30 -4.75
CA ILE A 300 5.87 -9.28 -3.34
C ILE A 300 5.37 -10.54 -2.61
N ASP A 301 4.10 -10.91 -2.79
CA ASP A 301 3.54 -12.14 -2.21
C ASP A 301 4.19 -13.39 -2.79
N LYS A 302 4.40 -13.40 -4.11
CA LYS A 302 5.04 -14.50 -4.83
C LYS A 302 6.48 -14.71 -4.36
N ILE A 303 7.23 -13.65 -4.06
CA ILE A 303 8.59 -13.75 -3.54
C ILE A 303 8.59 -14.50 -2.20
N LEU A 304 7.70 -14.16 -1.27
CA LEU A 304 7.59 -14.90 0.00
C LEU A 304 7.18 -16.36 -0.22
N ASP A 305 6.15 -16.59 -1.04
CA ASP A 305 5.61 -17.92 -1.28
C ASP A 305 6.62 -18.85 -1.97
N GLU A 306 7.31 -18.38 -3.01
CA GLU A 306 8.32 -19.17 -3.73
C GLU A 306 9.49 -19.53 -2.81
N ASN A 307 9.90 -18.64 -1.92
CA ASN A 307 10.97 -18.90 -0.97
C ASN A 307 10.58 -19.98 0.04
N ILE A 308 9.39 -19.86 0.65
CA ILE A 308 8.89 -20.84 1.61
C ILE A 308 8.70 -22.22 0.94
N GLN A 309 8.17 -22.25 -0.28
CA GLN A 309 8.00 -23.48 -1.05
C GLN A 309 9.34 -24.11 -1.43
N SER A 310 10.31 -23.31 -1.87
CA SER A 310 11.66 -23.78 -2.22
C SER A 310 12.36 -24.40 -1.00
N ILE A 311 12.33 -23.72 0.15
CA ILE A 311 12.88 -24.22 1.42
C ILE A 311 12.23 -25.57 1.79
N SER A 312 10.90 -25.65 1.72
CA SER A 312 10.14 -26.86 2.03
C SER A 312 10.52 -28.04 1.11
N LYS A 313 10.66 -27.77 -0.19
CA LYS A 313 11.06 -28.76 -1.19
C LYS A 313 12.49 -29.26 -0.95
N ASP A 314 13.42 -28.36 -0.67
CA ASP A 314 14.82 -28.70 -0.44
C ASP A 314 15.03 -29.55 0.82
N ILE A 315 14.30 -29.27 1.89
CA ILE A 315 14.34 -30.10 3.10
C ILE A 315 13.68 -31.46 2.87
N THR A 316 12.59 -31.50 2.12
CA THR A 316 11.96 -32.77 1.74
C THR A 316 12.94 -33.65 0.94
N ASN A 317 13.63 -33.07 -0.04
CA ASN A 317 14.67 -33.75 -0.82
C ASN A 317 15.87 -34.19 0.03
N TYR A 318 16.29 -33.37 1.00
CA TYR A 318 17.34 -33.77 1.95
C TYR A 318 16.93 -35.04 2.72
N ARG A 319 15.69 -35.11 3.19
CA ARG A 319 15.17 -36.25 3.97
C ARG A 319 15.01 -37.53 3.15
N SER A 320 14.57 -37.42 1.90
CA SER A 320 14.29 -38.56 1.01
C SER A 320 15.48 -39.01 0.16
N SER A 321 16.61 -38.29 0.21
CA SER A 321 17.78 -38.55 -0.62
C SER A 321 18.44 -39.92 -0.35
N ILE A 322 18.88 -40.57 -1.44
CA ILE A 322 19.68 -41.81 -1.42
C ILE A 322 20.92 -41.65 -0.53
N LEU A 323 21.59 -40.49 -0.56
CA LEU A 323 22.74 -40.21 0.31
C LEU A 323 22.37 -40.26 1.79
N THR A 324 21.19 -39.79 2.17
CA THR A 324 20.69 -39.83 3.55
C THR A 324 20.47 -41.28 4.01
N SER A 325 19.97 -42.13 3.10
CA SER A 325 19.85 -43.58 3.35
C SER A 325 21.22 -44.25 3.54
N ILE A 326 22.22 -43.85 2.75
CA ILE A 326 23.61 -44.34 2.88
C ILE A 326 24.22 -43.93 4.23
N TYR A 327 24.01 -42.68 4.67
CA TYR A 327 24.52 -42.21 5.97
C TYR A 327 23.86 -42.92 7.16
N LYS A 328 22.56 -43.26 7.08
CA LYS A 328 21.91 -44.09 8.12
C LYS A 328 22.56 -45.46 8.27
N ILE A 329 22.98 -46.08 7.15
CA ILE A 329 23.70 -47.35 7.18
C ILE A 329 25.07 -47.16 7.83
N LYS A 330 25.82 -46.12 7.46
CA LYS A 330 27.11 -45.78 8.05
C LYS A 330 27.00 -45.54 9.57
N ASP A 331 25.99 -44.81 10.00
CA ASP A 331 25.72 -44.51 11.41
C ASP A 331 25.42 -45.77 12.21
N LYS A 332 24.59 -46.68 11.67
CA LYS A 332 24.30 -47.96 12.30
C LYS A 332 25.55 -48.83 12.48
N VAL A 333 26.47 -48.80 11.52
CA VAL A 333 27.76 -49.52 11.59
C VAL A 333 28.72 -48.89 12.61
N LEU A 334 28.66 -47.56 12.80
CA LEU A 334 29.55 -46.82 13.70
C LEU A 334 28.93 -46.55 15.10
N GLY A 335 27.71 -47.01 15.37
CA GLY A 335 27.01 -46.72 16.63
C GLY A 335 26.62 -45.24 16.81
N SER A 336 26.51 -44.48 15.72
CA SER A 336 26.16 -43.06 15.70
C SER A 336 24.67 -42.87 15.48
N THR A 337 24.07 -41.82 16.06
CA THR A 337 22.65 -41.42 15.83
C THR A 337 22.53 -40.16 14.98
N LEU A 338 23.65 -39.60 14.52
CA LEU A 338 23.74 -38.24 13.98
C LEU A 338 22.79 -37.99 12.80
N THR A 339 22.64 -38.95 11.88
CA THR A 339 21.75 -38.83 10.71
C THR A 339 20.28 -38.85 11.12
N GLU A 340 19.93 -39.63 12.15
CA GLU A 340 18.57 -39.66 12.68
C GLU A 340 18.23 -38.36 13.40
N ASP A 341 19.15 -37.86 14.23
CA ASP A 341 18.95 -36.62 14.97
C ASP A 341 18.87 -35.40 14.03
N ARG A 342 19.69 -35.36 12.97
CA ARG A 342 19.57 -34.35 11.92
C ARG A 342 18.26 -34.48 11.12
N ALA A 343 17.75 -35.69 10.92
CA ALA A 343 16.44 -35.88 10.30
C ALA A 343 15.29 -35.38 11.20
N LYS A 344 15.42 -35.47 12.53
CA LYS A 344 14.49 -34.87 13.49
C LYS A 344 14.53 -33.35 13.42
N VAL A 345 15.72 -32.73 13.39
CA VAL A 345 15.89 -31.27 13.20
C VAL A 345 15.22 -30.81 11.90
N ALA A 346 15.49 -31.50 10.78
CA ALA A 346 14.88 -31.18 9.49
C ALA A 346 13.34 -31.33 9.50
N SER A 347 12.82 -32.35 10.18
CA SER A 347 11.37 -32.57 10.29
C SER A 347 10.70 -31.50 11.16
N GLY A 348 11.31 -31.15 12.30
CA GLY A 348 10.85 -30.06 13.17
C GLY A 348 10.82 -28.71 12.43
N PHE A 349 11.85 -28.43 11.63
CA PHE A 349 11.91 -27.23 10.81
C PHE A 349 10.76 -27.16 9.80
N VAL A 350 10.45 -28.26 9.08
CA VAL A 350 9.32 -28.29 8.14
C VAL A 350 7.98 -28.06 8.85
N THR A 351 7.77 -28.67 10.01
CA THR A 351 6.56 -28.45 10.81
C THR A 351 6.42 -26.98 11.18
N LYS A 352 7.48 -26.37 11.73
CA LYS A 352 7.46 -24.96 12.12
C LYS A 352 7.31 -24.01 10.93
N LEU A 353 7.91 -24.34 9.79
CA LEU A 353 7.76 -23.57 8.55
C LEU A 353 6.33 -23.67 8.00
N THR A 354 5.66 -24.82 8.16
CA THR A 354 4.26 -25.01 7.77
C THR A 354 3.33 -24.20 8.69
N GLU A 355 3.54 -24.25 10.00
CA GLU A 355 2.83 -23.41 10.98
C GLU A 355 3.04 -21.92 10.69
N PHE A 356 4.27 -21.53 10.34
CA PHE A 356 4.60 -20.18 9.95
C PHE A 356 3.80 -19.75 8.72
N LYS A 357 3.79 -20.58 7.66
CA LYS A 357 3.03 -20.30 6.43
C LYS A 357 1.53 -20.12 6.69
N GLN A 358 0.93 -20.97 7.53
CA GLN A 358 -0.49 -20.87 7.88
C GLN A 358 -0.85 -19.56 8.60
N LYS A 359 0.12 -18.92 9.24
CA LYS A 359 -0.06 -17.65 9.96
C LYS A 359 0.26 -16.43 9.11
N LEU A 360 0.77 -16.60 7.88
CA LEU A 360 1.05 -15.48 7.00
C LEU A 360 -0.26 -14.87 6.50
N ASN A 361 -0.44 -13.59 6.77
CA ASN A 361 -1.47 -12.79 6.13
C ASN A 361 -1.06 -12.53 4.67
N THR A 362 -2.01 -12.47 3.75
CA THR A 362 -1.75 -12.16 2.33
C THR A 362 -1.62 -10.67 2.05
N ASP A 363 -1.90 -9.81 3.05
CA ASP A 363 -1.86 -8.35 2.92
C ASP A 363 -0.83 -7.75 3.90
N LEU A 364 0.44 -8.15 3.80
CA LEU A 364 1.46 -7.71 4.77
C LEU A 364 1.85 -6.23 4.57
N THR A 365 1.96 -5.50 5.68
CA THR A 365 2.67 -4.22 5.72
C THR A 365 4.15 -4.40 5.36
N SER A 366 4.89 -3.32 5.16
CA SER A 366 6.31 -3.35 4.83
C SER A 366 7.11 -3.90 6.00
N VAL A 367 6.56 -3.65 7.18
CA VAL A 367 7.04 -4.06 8.48
C VAL A 367 6.62 -5.45 8.80
N GLU A 368 5.35 -5.80 8.61
CA GLU A 368 4.92 -7.18 8.77
C GLU A 368 5.67 -8.07 7.78
N LEU A 369 5.98 -7.59 6.58
CA LEU A 369 6.84 -8.27 5.62
C LEU A 369 8.30 -8.35 6.10
N ASN A 370 8.87 -7.25 6.60
CA ASN A 370 10.22 -7.26 7.16
C ASN A 370 10.32 -8.15 8.43
N ASP A 371 9.32 -8.11 9.29
CA ASP A 371 9.24 -8.87 10.53
C ASP A 371 8.90 -10.34 10.25
N THR A 372 8.11 -10.61 9.20
CA THR A 372 7.95 -11.93 8.58
C THR A 372 9.30 -12.47 8.12
N ILE A 373 10.06 -11.67 7.35
CA ILE A 373 11.41 -12.03 6.90
C ILE A 373 12.34 -12.28 8.10
N LYS A 374 12.35 -11.42 9.12
CA LYS A 374 13.14 -11.61 10.34
C LYS A 374 12.72 -12.86 11.12
N SER A 375 11.42 -13.11 11.23
CA SER A 375 10.88 -14.26 11.97
C SER A 375 11.20 -15.57 11.24
N LEU A 376 11.13 -15.57 9.91
CA LEU A 376 11.61 -16.67 9.07
C LEU A 376 13.13 -16.86 9.22
N ASN A 377 13.92 -15.78 9.22
CA ASN A 377 15.37 -15.85 9.43
C ASN A 377 15.72 -16.42 10.81
N LYS A 378 15.01 -15.97 11.85
CA LYS A 378 15.15 -16.51 13.20
C LYS A 378 14.81 -18.01 13.22
N LEU A 379 13.69 -18.41 12.63
CA LEU A 379 13.30 -19.81 12.53
C LEU A 379 14.39 -20.67 11.85
N ILE A 380 14.99 -20.17 10.76
CA ILE A 380 16.10 -20.84 10.07
C ILE A 380 17.34 -20.91 10.97
N THR A 381 17.66 -19.82 11.66
CA THR A 381 18.85 -19.71 12.53
C THR A 381 18.76 -20.65 13.73
N ASP A 382 17.62 -20.68 14.42
CA ASP A 382 17.38 -21.56 15.57
C ASP A 382 17.58 -23.05 15.19
N HIS A 383 17.12 -23.46 14.00
CA HIS A 383 17.28 -24.84 13.52
C HIS A 383 18.68 -25.15 12.99
N GLU A 384 19.38 -24.16 12.42
CA GLU A 384 20.79 -24.29 12.05
C GLU A 384 21.68 -24.48 13.29
N GLU A 385 21.44 -23.69 14.34
CA GLU A 385 22.15 -23.79 15.61
C GLU A 385 21.92 -25.15 16.27
N HIS A 386 20.67 -25.64 16.28
CA HIS A 386 20.36 -26.99 16.74
C HIS A 386 21.11 -28.06 15.91
N ASN A 387 21.17 -27.93 14.58
CA ASN A 387 21.97 -28.85 13.76
C ASN A 387 23.48 -28.77 14.08
N LYS A 388 24.03 -27.57 14.31
CA LYS A 388 25.44 -27.37 14.65
C LYS A 388 25.80 -27.96 16.02
N ALA A 389 24.87 -27.93 16.97
CA ALA A 389 25.02 -28.56 18.28
C ALA A 389 25.14 -30.09 18.17
N LEU A 390 24.53 -30.72 17.15
CA LEU A 390 24.70 -32.14 16.87
C LEU A 390 26.07 -32.45 16.25
N ALA A 391 26.46 -31.69 15.23
CA ALA A 391 27.80 -31.70 14.64
C ALA A 391 27.99 -30.50 13.69
N LYS A 392 29.22 -30.02 13.54
CA LYS A 392 29.56 -28.99 12.55
C LYS A 392 29.64 -29.58 11.12
N GLY A 393 29.20 -28.81 10.14
CA GLY A 393 29.25 -29.09 8.71
C GLY A 393 28.19 -30.07 8.19
N GLY A 394 28.30 -30.41 6.90
CA GLY A 394 27.45 -31.40 6.24
C GLY A 394 26.21 -30.83 5.55
N ARG A 395 25.48 -31.72 4.87
CA ARG A 395 24.43 -31.35 3.90
C ARG A 395 23.30 -30.48 4.46
N LEU A 396 22.86 -30.75 5.69
CA LEU A 396 21.76 -29.99 6.31
C LEU A 396 22.20 -28.57 6.66
N GLU A 397 23.43 -28.40 7.17
CA GLU A 397 23.99 -27.07 7.45
C GLU A 397 24.15 -26.25 6.17
N SER A 398 24.65 -26.86 5.09
CA SER A 398 24.75 -26.19 3.78
C SER A 398 23.39 -25.71 3.25
N LYS A 399 22.31 -26.46 3.53
CA LYS A 399 20.95 -26.05 3.17
C LYS A 399 20.49 -24.84 4.00
N PHE A 400 20.71 -24.83 5.31
CA PHE A 400 20.37 -23.67 6.14
C PHE A 400 21.17 -22.42 5.74
N CYS A 401 22.45 -22.54 5.39
CA CYS A 401 23.23 -21.42 4.85
C CYS A 401 22.61 -20.87 3.56
N SER A 402 22.31 -21.75 2.59
CA SER A 402 21.68 -21.35 1.33
C SER A 402 20.31 -20.68 1.53
N PHE A 403 19.51 -21.14 2.51
CA PHE A 403 18.23 -20.51 2.82
C PHE A 403 18.40 -19.10 3.37
N LYS A 404 19.37 -18.87 4.24
CA LYS A 404 19.68 -17.51 4.74
C LYS A 404 20.19 -16.60 3.63
N GLU A 405 21.04 -17.10 2.75
CA GLU A 405 21.52 -16.32 1.58
C GLU A 405 20.36 -15.92 0.67
N HIS A 406 19.44 -16.85 0.36
CA HIS A 406 18.26 -16.54 -0.45
C HIS A 406 17.34 -15.54 0.27
N LEU A 407 17.14 -15.69 1.58
CA LEU A 407 16.32 -14.76 2.36
C LEU A 407 16.95 -13.36 2.44
N LEU A 408 18.28 -13.25 2.53
CA LEU A 408 19.01 -11.99 2.45
C LEU A 408 18.88 -11.36 1.06
N GLN A 409 18.93 -12.17 0.00
CA GLN A 409 18.69 -11.71 -1.36
C GLN A 409 17.27 -11.16 -1.52
N VAL A 410 16.25 -11.88 -1.04
CA VAL A 410 14.86 -11.43 -1.02
C VAL A 410 14.70 -10.12 -0.25
N HIS A 411 15.31 -10.04 0.92
CA HIS A 411 15.30 -8.83 1.72
C HIS A 411 15.96 -7.67 0.97
N SER A 412 17.07 -7.92 0.27
CA SER A 412 17.77 -6.93 -0.56
C SER A 412 16.97 -6.53 -1.81
N GLU A 413 16.27 -7.47 -2.45
CA GLU A 413 15.41 -7.20 -3.61
C GLU A 413 14.25 -6.33 -3.17
N TYR A 414 13.58 -6.69 -2.08
CA TYR A 414 12.48 -5.95 -1.48
C TYR A 414 12.89 -4.55 -0.97
N THR A 415 13.99 -4.46 -0.21
CA THR A 415 14.51 -3.16 0.25
C THR A 415 15.02 -2.32 -0.92
N GLY A 416 15.58 -2.98 -1.94
CA GLY A 416 15.99 -2.40 -3.23
C GLY A 416 14.83 -1.84 -4.03
N MET A 417 13.67 -2.51 -4.13
CA MET A 417 12.44 -1.95 -4.70
C MET A 417 12.08 -0.61 -4.04
N ALA A 418 12.39 -0.50 -2.75
CA ALA A 418 12.11 0.68 -1.95
C ALA A 418 13.25 1.74 -1.99
N GLU A 419 14.38 1.46 -2.64
CA GLU A 419 15.53 2.40 -2.81
C GLU A 419 15.76 2.82 -4.28
N GLN A 420 15.31 2.03 -5.25
CA GLN A 420 15.73 2.08 -6.66
C GLN A 420 15.24 3.28 -7.52
N MET A 421 14.72 4.35 -6.94
CA MET A 421 14.34 5.56 -7.71
C MET A 421 14.78 6.89 -7.08
N LYS A 422 15.87 6.89 -6.31
CA LYS A 422 16.49 8.15 -5.87
C LYS A 422 17.27 8.90 -6.95
N TYR A 423 17.51 8.30 -8.12
CA TYR A 423 18.39 8.89 -9.13
C TYR A 423 17.71 9.08 -10.48
N LYS A 424 17.63 10.38 -10.85
CA LYS A 424 17.22 11.03 -12.12
C LYS A 424 15.90 11.80 -12.02
N THR A 425 16.07 13.08 -11.66
CA THR A 425 15.21 14.22 -11.99
C THR A 425 14.96 14.33 -13.48
#